data_AF-W1YPK2-F1
#
_entry.id   AF-W1YPK2-F1
#
_cell.length_a   1.000
_cell.length_b   1.000
_cell.length_c   1.000
_cell.angle_alpha   90.00
_cell.angle_beta   90.00
_cell.angle_gamma   90.00
#
_symmetry.space_group_name_H-M   'P 1'
#
loop_
_entity.id
_entity.type
_entity.pdbx_description
1 polymer ?
#
loop_
_entity_poly.entity_id
_entity_poly.type
_entity_poly.pdbx_seq_one_letter_code
_entity_poly.pdbx_strand_id
1 'polypeptide(L)' 'MKVEDMKGGYTTGSCATAGMKAGLLALLDKNIVDQVVIENPQGQYIEVPIKQVEVISD' A
#
# COMPACT_ATOMS: atom_id res chain seq x y z
N MET A 1 -22.02 14.97 -12.30
CA MET A 1 -20.76 14.48 -11.71
C MET A 1 -20.12 13.55 -12.72
N LYS A 2 -18.85 13.75 -13.09
CA LYS A 2 -18.19 12.84 -14.01
C LYS A 2 -17.70 11.62 -13.22
N VAL A 3 -17.62 10.46 -13.87
CA VAL A 3 -17.17 9.22 -13.21
C VAL A 3 -15.74 9.36 -12.68
N GLU A 4 -14.90 10.14 -13.36
CA GLU A 4 -13.54 10.50 -12.92
C GLU A 4 -13.50 11.28 -11.60
N ASP A 5 -14.59 11.93 -11.19
CA ASP A 5 -14.68 12.67 -9.92
C ASP A 5 -15.08 11.77 -8.73
N MET A 6 -15.42 10.50 -8.99
CA MET A 6 -15.88 9.58 -7.95
C MET A 6 -14.69 9.00 -7.19
N LYS A 7 -14.73 9.10 -5.85
CA LYS A 7 -13.70 8.48 -4.99
C LYS A 7 -13.82 6.95 -5.07
N GLY A 8 -12.73 6.30 -5.49
CA GLY A 8 -12.55 4.86 -5.38
C GLY A 8 -11.95 4.45 -4.02
N GLY A 9 -12.28 3.25 -3.56
CA GLY A 9 -11.60 2.61 -2.44
C GLY A 9 -10.48 1.67 -2.92
N TYR A 10 -9.78 1.06 -1.97
CA TYR A 10 -8.78 0.03 -2.24
C TYR A 10 -9.42 -1.37 -2.17
N THR A 11 -9.06 -2.25 -3.10
CA THR A 11 -9.49 -3.65 -3.02
C THR A 11 -8.71 -4.39 -1.94
N THR A 12 -9.25 -5.48 -1.41
CA THR A 12 -8.56 -6.34 -0.43
C THR A 12 -7.18 -6.79 -0.92
N GLY A 13 -7.07 -7.14 -2.21
CA GLY A 13 -5.81 -7.52 -2.84
C GLY A 13 -4.79 -6.38 -2.81
N SER A 14 -5.21 -5.17 -3.21
CA SER A 14 -4.38 -3.97 -3.14
C SER A 14 -3.89 -3.68 -1.71
N CYS A 15 -4.75 -3.80 -0.70
CA CYS A 15 -4.36 -3.60 0.70
C CYS A 15 -3.35 -4.66 1.18
N ALA A 16 -3.56 -5.94 0.81
CA ALA A 16 -2.63 -7.02 1.15
C ALA A 16 -1.25 -6.82 0.52
N THR A 17 -1.20 -6.44 -0.77
CA THR A 17 0.05 -6.11 -1.47
C THR A 17 0.76 -4.91 -0.83
N ALA A 18 0.00 -3.85 -0.48
CA ALA A 18 0.55 -2.66 0.16
C ALA A 18 1.15 -2.98 1.54
N GLY A 19 0.42 -3.75 2.37
CA GLY A 19 0.90 -4.19 3.68
C GLY A 19 2.17 -5.04 3.59
N MET A 20 2.22 -5.98 2.64
CA MET A 20 3.41 -6.80 2.41
C MET A 20 4.62 -5.96 2.01
N LYS A 21 4.45 -5.03 1.06
CA LYS A 21 5.53 -4.14 0.62
C LYS A 21 6.05 -3.28 1.77
N ALA A 22 5.17 -2.69 2.57
CA ALA A 22 5.55 -1.90 3.73
C ALA A 22 6.30 -2.74 4.78
N GLY A 23 5.85 -3.97 5.03
CA GLY A 23 6.53 -4.91 5.93
C GLY A 23 7.93 -5.31 5.44
N LEU A 24 8.11 -5.56 4.13
CA LEU A 24 9.43 -5.88 3.57
C LEU A 24 10.40 -4.71 3.66
N LEU A 25 9.94 -3.49 3.35
CA LEU A 25 10.75 -2.27 3.52
C LEU A 25 11.19 -2.10 4.98
N ALA A 26 10.29 -2.38 5.93
CA ALA A 26 10.59 -2.33 7.36
C ALA A 26 11.64 -3.37 7.78
N LEU A 27 11.55 -4.60 7.27
CA LEU A 27 12.44 -5.69 7.67
C LEU A 27 13.81 -5.62 7.00
N LEU A 28 13.84 -5.39 5.68
CA LEU A 28 15.06 -5.47 4.87
C LEU A 28 15.83 -4.15 4.87
N ASP A 29 15.10 -3.03 4.73
CA ASP A 29 15.70 -1.70 4.57
C ASP A 29 15.66 -0.89 5.87
N LYS A 30 15.10 -1.46 6.95
CA LYS A 30 14.83 -0.77 8.23
C LYS A 30 14.03 0.54 8.02
N ASN A 31 13.16 0.53 7.01
CA ASN A 31 12.41 1.70 6.56
C ASN A 31 10.91 1.53 6.84
N ILE A 32 10.42 2.25 7.85
CA ILE A 32 8.99 2.32 8.19
C ILE A 32 8.34 3.43 7.36
N VAL A 33 7.33 3.07 6.58
CA VAL A 33 6.64 3.97 5.65
C VAL A 33 5.17 4.16 6.03
N ASP A 34 4.63 5.35 5.77
CA ASP A 34 3.23 5.72 5.94
C ASP A 34 2.39 5.56 4.66
N GLN A 35 3.06 5.33 3.53
CA GLN A 35 2.42 5.03 2.24
C GLN A 35 3.32 4.17 1.35
N VAL A 36 2.68 3.44 0.43
CA VAL A 36 3.38 2.71 -0.63
C VAL A 36 2.67 2.85 -1.96
N VAL A 37 3.46 2.84 -3.04
CA VAL A 37 2.96 2.72 -4.41
C VAL A 37 2.92 1.24 -4.80
N ILE A 38 1.79 0.78 -5.32
CA ILE A 38 1.63 -0.56 -5.90
C ILE A 38 0.95 -0.48 -7.27
N GLU A 39 1.19 -1.49 -8.11
CA GLU A 39 0.49 -1.65 -9.37
C GLU A 39 -0.77 -2.49 -9.17
N ASN A 40 -1.91 -2.05 -9.71
CA ASN A 40 -3.16 -2.82 -9.69
C ASN A 40 -3.29 -3.70 -10.96
N PRO A 41 -4.26 -4.63 -11.02
CA PRO A 41 -4.46 -5.48 -12.21
C PRO A 41 -4.82 -4.74 -13.51
N GLN A 42 -5.11 -3.44 -13.44
CA GLN A 42 -5.37 -2.57 -14.60
C GLN A 42 -4.09 -1.86 -15.07
N GLY A 43 -2.93 -2.18 -14.50
CA GLY A 43 -1.64 -1.54 -14.80
C GLY A 43 -1.51 -0.13 -14.23
N GLN A 44 -2.39 0.27 -13.31
CA GLN A 44 -2.33 1.60 -12.69
C GLN A 44 -1.52 1.55 -11.40
N TYR A 45 -0.63 2.53 -11.24
CA TYR A 45 0.05 2.76 -9.98
C TYR A 45 -0.85 3.56 -9.04
N ILE A 46 -1.12 2.98 -7.88
CA ILE A 46 -1.94 3.60 -6.84
C ILE A 46 -1.13 3.79 -5.57
N GLU A 47 -1.29 4.94 -4.93
CA GLU A 47 -0.77 5.22 -3.59
C GLU A 47 -1.74 4.68 -2.55
N VAL A 48 -1.25 3.80 -1.68
CA VAL A 48 -2.02 3.17 -0.61
C VAL A 48 -1.43 3.61 0.74
N PRO A 49 -2.22 4.29 1.60
CA PRO A 49 -1.76 4.67 2.92
C PRO A 49 -1.61 3.44 3.82
N ILE A 50 -0.57 3.44 4.65
CA ILE A 50 -0.26 2.40 5.61
C ILE A 50 -0.59 2.93 6.99
N LYS A 51 -1.53 2.26 7.67
CA LYS A 51 -1.95 2.68 9.02
C LYS A 51 -0.84 2.46 10.06
N GLN A 52 -0.16 1.32 10.00
CA GLN A 52 0.88 0.93 10.95
C GLN A 52 1.75 -0.18 10.37
N VAL A 53 3.03 -0.16 10.70
CA VAL A 53 3.96 -1.28 10.59
C VAL A 53 4.71 -1.40 11.91
N GLU A 54 4.82 -2.61 12.43
CA GLU A 54 5.54 -2.91 13.67
C GLU A 54 6.45 -4.11 13.45
N VAL A 55 7.74 -3.96 13.78
CA VAL A 55 8.71 -5.04 13.73
C VAL A 55 8.79 -5.65 15.12
N ILE A 56 8.38 -6.90 15.26
CA ILE A 56 8.24 -7.58 16.56
C ILE A 56 9.48 -8.40 16.98
N SER A 57 10.44 -8.59 16.08
CA SER A 57 11.72 -9.26 16.36
C SER A 57 12.75 -8.92 15.30
N ASP A 58 14.02 -8.84 15.69
CA ASP A 58 15.18 -8.83 14.79
C ASP A 58 15.82 -10.23 14.69
#